data_AF-A0A2V2RFI5-F1
#
_entry.id   AF-A0A2V2RFI5-F1
#
_cell.length_a   1.000
_cell.length_b   1.000
_cell.length_c   1.000
_cell.angle_alpha   90.00
_cell.angle_beta   90.00
_cell.angle_gamma   90.00
#
_symmetry.space_group_name_H-M   'P 1'
#
loop_
_entity.id
_entity.type
_entity.pdbx_description
1 polymer ?
#
loop_
_entity_poly.entity_id
_entity_poly.type
_entity_poly.pdbx_seq_one_letter_code
_entity_poly.pdbx_strand_id
1 'polypeptide(L)'
;MSHNFQGLDFYQITDLFSEEERMVRDTMRDFVSERVIPIIEKHNREATFPVHLVPQLAELGVLGANIKGYGCAGLNNVAYG
;
A
#
# COMPACT_ATOMS: atom_id res chain seq x y z
N MET A 1 -17.33 11.96 0.08
CA MET A 1 -15.92 12.33 -0.19
C MET A 1 -15.08 11.62 0.84
N SER A 2 -14.28 10.63 0.46
CA SER A 2 -13.31 10.02 1.37
C SER A 2 -12.32 11.11 1.77
N HIS A 3 -12.10 11.28 3.07
CA HIS A 3 -10.98 12.10 3.53
C HIS A 3 -9.68 11.39 3.10
N ASN A 4 -8.83 12.07 2.34
CA ASN A 4 -7.47 11.61 2.10
C ASN A 4 -6.78 11.43 3.45
N PHE A 5 -6.19 10.25 3.66
CA PHE A 5 -5.44 9.99 4.88
C PHE A 5 -4.27 10.96 4.99
N GLN A 6 -4.23 11.73 6.09
CA GLN A 6 -3.09 12.57 6.44
C GLN A 6 -2.48 12.05 7.74
N GLY A 7 -1.32 11.43 7.60
CA GLY A 7 -0.53 10.99 8.76
C GLY A 7 0.12 12.18 9.47
N LEU A 8 0.34 12.04 10.78
CA LEU A 8 1.17 12.97 11.54
C LEU A 8 2.65 12.71 11.21
N ASP A 9 3.42 13.77 10.98
CA ASP A 9 4.85 13.69 10.68
C ASP A 9 5.66 14.67 11.54
N PHE A 10 5.73 14.41 12.85
CA PHE A 10 6.42 15.28 13.80
C PHE A 10 7.94 15.35 13.60
N TYR A 11 8.53 14.36 12.92
CA TYR A 11 9.98 14.26 12.68
C TYR A 11 10.37 14.48 11.23
N GLN A 12 9.45 14.93 10.37
CA GLN A 12 9.71 15.16 8.95
C GLN A 12 10.32 13.92 8.27
N ILE A 13 9.85 12.73 8.64
CA ILE A 13 10.31 11.45 8.05
C ILE A 13 10.02 11.41 6.55
N THR A 14 8.97 12.08 6.10
CA THR A 14 8.65 12.19 4.66
C THR A 14 9.81 12.76 3.84
N ASP A 15 10.63 13.64 4.43
CA ASP A 15 11.75 14.28 3.73
C ASP A 15 12.96 13.35 3.59
N LEU A 16 12.98 12.25 4.33
CA LEU A 16 14.01 11.21 4.23
C LEU A 16 13.75 10.26 3.05
N PHE A 17 12.55 10.29 2.48
CA PHE A 17 12.18 9.45 1.35
C PHE A 17 12.51 10.10 0.01
N SER A 18 13.02 9.29 -0.90
CA SER A 18 13.09 9.60 -2.32
C SER A 18 11.68 9.85 -2.92
N GLU A 19 11.65 10.40 -4.13
CA GLU A 19 10.40 10.58 -4.86
C GLU A 19 9.70 9.24 -5.17
N GLU A 20 10.46 8.21 -5.53
CA GLU A 20 9.94 6.87 -5.82
C GLU A 20 9.32 6.22 -4.57
N GLU A 21 9.99 6.29 -3.42
CA GLU A 21 9.45 5.76 -2.15
C GLU A 21 8.17 6.49 -1.73
N ARG A 22 8.10 7.81 -1.92
CA ARG A 22 6.88 8.58 -1.64
C ARG A 22 5.74 8.19 -2.57
N MET A 23 6.02 8.00 -3.86
CA MET A 23 5.04 7.55 -4.84
C MET A 23 4.47 6.17 -4.49
N VAL A 24 5.32 5.22 -4.08
CA VAL A 24 4.89 3.88 -3.67
C VAL A 24 4.00 3.96 -2.42
N ARG A 25 4.41 4.74 -1.42
CA ARG A 25 3.63 4.99 -0.19
C ARG A 25 2.25 5.57 -0.51
N ASP A 26 2.20 6.59 -1.36
CA ASP A 26 0.96 7.31 -1.67
C ASP A 26 0.01 6.42 -2.50
N THR A 27 0.54 5.65 -3.46
CA THR A 27 -0.24 4.64 -4.21
C THR A 27 -0.89 3.62 -3.28
N MET A 28 -0.13 3.09 -2.30
CA MET A 28 -0.68 2.12 -1.35
C MET A 28 -1.69 2.74 -0.39
N ARG A 29 -1.48 4.00 0.02
CA ARG A 29 -2.42 4.74 0.86
C ARG A 29 -3.76 4.95 0.16
N ASP A 30 -3.74 5.28 -1.12
CA ASP A 30 -4.95 5.44 -1.92
C ASP A 30 -5.67 4.10 -2.08
N PHE A 31 -4.94 3.03 -2.42
CA PHE A 31 -5.51 1.68 -2.49
C PHE A 31 -6.20 1.28 -1.18
N VAL A 32 -5.54 1.48 -0.03
CA VAL A 32 -6.13 1.15 1.27
C VAL A 32 -7.38 2.00 1.55
N SER A 33 -7.30 3.31 1.31
CA SER A 33 -8.40 4.24 1.58
C SER A 33 -9.63 3.95 0.73
N GLU A 34 -9.44 3.59 -0.53
CA GLU A 34 -10.52 3.35 -1.49
C GLU A 34 -11.06 1.92 -1.50
N ARG A 35 -10.19 0.92 -1.27
CA ARG A 35 -10.54 -0.50 -1.48
C ARG A 35 -10.62 -1.29 -0.18
N VAL A 36 -9.85 -0.94 0.84
CA VAL A 36 -9.76 -1.72 2.09
C VAL A 36 -10.65 -1.14 3.18
N ILE A 37 -10.53 0.16 3.46
CA ILE A 37 -11.28 0.84 4.54
C ILE A 37 -12.80 0.61 4.45
N PRO A 38 -13.45 0.65 3.26
CA PRO A 38 -14.90 0.45 3.18
C PRO A 38 -15.39 -0.95 3.57
N ILE A 39 -14.52 -1.97 3.52
CA ILE A 39 -14.92 -3.38 3.69
C ILE A 39 -14.31 -4.06 4.91
N ILE A 40 -13.26 -3.47 5.51
CA ILE A 40 -12.44 -4.14 6.52
C ILE A 40 -13.23 -4.46 7.80
N GLU A 41 -14.16 -3.61 8.22
CA GLU A 41 -14.96 -3.85 9.43
C GLU A 41 -15.80 -5.14 9.31
N LYS A 42 -16.44 -5.34 8.15
CA LYS A 42 -17.25 -6.53 7.88
C LYS A 42 -16.38 -7.79 7.93
N HIS A 43 -15.29 -7.79 7.16
CA HIS A 43 -14.37 -8.94 7.10
C HIS A 43 -13.78 -9.29 8.47
N ASN A 44 -13.46 -8.27 9.29
CA ASN A 44 -13.01 -8.47 10.66
C ASN A 44 -14.10 -9.10 11.54
N ARG A 45 -15.34 -8.57 11.54
CA ARG A 45 -16.45 -9.09 12.35
C ARG A 45 -16.85 -10.51 11.97
N GLU A 46 -16.78 -10.84 10.69
CA GLU A 46 -17.18 -12.15 10.15
C GLU A 46 -16.01 -13.15 10.12
N ALA A 47 -14.80 -12.74 10.50
CA ALA A 47 -13.58 -13.55 10.41
C ALA A 47 -13.34 -14.13 8.99
N THR A 48 -13.56 -13.31 7.95
CA THR A 48 -13.38 -13.69 6.55
C THR A 48 -12.25 -12.89 5.89
N PHE A 49 -11.71 -13.41 4.78
CA PHE A 49 -10.62 -12.77 4.03
C PHE A 49 -11.12 -12.16 2.71
N PRO A 50 -10.75 -10.92 2.35
CA PRO A 50 -11.15 -10.26 1.11
C PRO A 50 -10.34 -10.76 -0.10
N VAL A 51 -10.56 -12.00 -0.54
CA VAL A 51 -9.81 -12.65 -1.64
C VAL A 51 -9.80 -11.81 -2.93
N HIS A 52 -10.87 -11.07 -3.20
CA HIS A 52 -11.01 -10.23 -4.39
C HIS A 52 -10.01 -9.05 -4.46
N LEU A 53 -9.36 -8.69 -3.35
CA LEU A 53 -8.31 -7.66 -3.33
C LEU A 53 -6.94 -8.20 -3.76
N VAL A 54 -6.70 -9.51 -3.65
CA VAL A 54 -5.42 -10.15 -4.00
C VAL A 54 -5.00 -9.87 -5.46
N PRO A 55 -5.85 -10.08 -6.49
CA PRO A 55 -5.45 -9.78 -7.86
C PRO A 55 -5.17 -8.29 -8.07
N GLN A 56 -5.89 -7.39 -7.40
CA GLN A 56 -5.64 -5.94 -7.50
C GLN A 56 -4.28 -5.56 -6.91
N LEU A 57 -3.89 -6.16 -5.78
CA LEU A 57 -2.56 -6.00 -5.21
C LEU A 57 -1.47 -6.57 -6.13
N ALA A 58 -1.74 -7.68 -6.81
CA ALA A 58 -0.82 -8.25 -7.79
C ALA A 58 -0.61 -7.32 -8.99
N GLU A 59 -1.69 -6.71 -9.51
CA GLU A 59 -1.64 -5.73 -10.60
C GLU A 59 -0.84 -4.47 -10.23
N LEU A 60 -0.84 -4.07 -8.96
CA LEU A 60 -0.02 -2.98 -8.45
C LEU A 60 1.47 -3.35 -8.31
N GLY A 61 1.84 -4.61 -8.47
CA GLY A 61 3.25 -5.06 -8.41
C GLY A 61 3.87 -5.02 -7.01
N VAL A 62 3.05 -4.95 -5.95
CA VAL A 62 3.54 -4.83 -4.56
C VAL A 62 3.87 -6.17 -3.91
N LEU A 63 3.52 -7.29 -4.56
CA LEU A 63 3.82 -8.63 -4.06
C LEU A 63 5.27 -9.01 -4.40
N GLY A 64 6.12 -9.09 -3.37
CA GLY A 64 7.55 -9.35 -3.55
C GLY A 64 8.29 -8.18 -4.24
N ALA A 65 7.85 -6.95 -3.99
CA ALA A 65 8.27 -5.79 -4.77
C ALA A 65 9.79 -5.52 -4.75
N ASN A 66 10.51 -5.94 -3.70
CA ASN A 66 11.97 -5.80 -3.60
C ASN A 66 12.78 -6.90 -4.31
N ILE A 67 12.11 -7.94 -4.83
CA ILE A 67 12.78 -9.03 -5.56
C ILE A 67 13.18 -8.52 -6.95
N LYS A 68 14.42 -8.82 -7.36
CA LYS A 68 14.91 -8.52 -8.71
C LYS A 68 14.67 -9.71 -9.64
N GLY A 69 14.06 -9.46 -10.79
CA GLY A 69 13.69 -10.49 -11.77
C GLY A 69 12.30 -11.08 -11.52
N TYR A 70 11.96 -12.18 -12.19
CA TYR A 70 10.70 -12.93 -12.02
C TYR A 70 9.40 -12.14 -12.29
N GLY A 71 9.48 -10.98 -12.93
CA GLY A 71 8.34 -10.07 -13.12
C GLY A 71 8.03 -9.18 -11.92
N CYS A 72 8.90 -9.15 -10.90
CA CYS A 72 8.79 -8.28 -9.74
C CYS A 72 9.36 -6.88 -10.01
N ALA A 73 8.89 -5.89 -9.25
CA ALA A 73 9.21 -4.47 -9.46
C ALA A 73 10.68 -4.10 -9.19
N GLY A 74 11.43 -4.89 -8.42
CA GLY A 74 12.84 -4.62 -8.11
C GLY A 74 13.07 -3.36 -7.25
N LEU A 75 12.08 -2.96 -6.46
CA LEU A 75 12.13 -1.82 -5.55
C LEU A 75 13.18 -2.00 -4.45
N ASN A 76 13.53 -0.90 -3.78
CA ASN A 76 14.36 -0.98 -2.59
C ASN A 76 13.55 -1.43 -1.36
N ASN A 77 14.25 -1.72 -0.25
CA ASN A 77 13.59 -2.22 0.96
C ASN A 77 12.74 -1.15 1.68
N VAL A 78 13.06 0.14 1.54
CA VAL A 78 12.26 1.22 2.14
C VAL A 78 10.89 1.31 1.46
N ALA A 79 10.86 1.20 0.13
CA ALA A 79 9.62 1.21 -0.64
C ALA A 79 8.79 -0.07 -0.45
N TYR A 80 9.44 -1.21 -0.18
CA TYR A 80 8.75 -2.48 0.11
C TYR A 80 8.08 -2.50 1.51
N GLY A 81 8.77 -1.95 2.52
CA GLY A 81 8.35 -1.98 3.92
C GLY A 81 9.32 -2.73 4.82
#